data_AF-A0A959SAC8-F1
#
_entry.id   AF-A0A959SAC8-F1
#
_cell.length_a   1.000
_cell.length_b   1.000
_cell.length_c   1.000
_cell.angle_alpha   90.00
_cell.angle_beta   90.00
_cell.angle_gamma   90.00
#
_symmetry.space_group_name_H-M   'P 1'
#
loop_
_entity.id
_entity.type
_entity.pdbx_description
1 polymer ?
#
loop_
_entity_poly.entity_id
_entity_poly.type
_entity_poly.pdbx_seq_one_letter_code
_entity_poly.pdbx_strand_id
1 'polypeptide(L)'
;DKGRGRTSARSTRSTAKPTARDSVPEKEPVKIDPIEGLARILMTLRTGTITYSQNSGMLLPGYSRSTNIIGMDDFGAPGFGFITGQQNHDLSGELVRDFATSAAANGWLVRTPSIFNPYTNTRTETINARVSLEPFKGMRIELTANRTIAENRSSFFRWNEDQQAYVNDSPREYGNFSVSMLTWPTAFSSDDENFVNNVFEEVLANRPLISARLASGNTNAVLDPETGYYTGYGPTNQDVVIPAFLAAYTGKSADKVKLNPFKLTPAPNWDITYDGLTKLPVVAKAFRTLTVKNSYRSNFNIANFQTNLLYVPGGAEVDAAGNFIPERQISVITVQEVMRPLLGFDATLKNSLLLKVEYNRDRNLSLSLTNYQVTEVRGKEYVVGTGYRF
;
A
#
# COMPACT_ATOMS: atom_id res chain seq x y z
N ASP A 1 -92.40 -36.87 3.42
CA ASP A 1 -91.20 -37.46 2.82
C ASP A 1 -91.53 -37.99 1.42
N LYS A 2 -91.28 -37.17 0.38
CA LYS A 2 -91.51 -37.46 -1.04
C LYS A 2 -90.62 -36.55 -1.91
N GLY A 3 -89.67 -37.17 -2.59
CA GLY A 3 -89.39 -37.06 -4.03
C GLY A 3 -89.26 -35.70 -4.74
N ARG A 4 -88.08 -35.54 -5.37
CA ARG A 4 -87.80 -35.01 -6.73
C ARG A 4 -88.18 -33.56 -7.08
N GLY A 5 -87.18 -32.83 -7.58
CA GLY A 5 -87.36 -31.68 -8.46
C GLY A 5 -86.04 -31.18 -9.05
N ARG A 6 -85.71 -31.61 -10.27
CA ARG A 6 -84.65 -31.04 -11.13
C ARG A 6 -85.08 -29.65 -11.62
N THR A 7 -84.13 -28.74 -11.78
CA THR A 7 -84.29 -27.58 -12.67
C THR A 7 -83.00 -27.31 -13.41
N SER A 8 -83.09 -27.26 -14.74
CA SER A 8 -82.02 -26.89 -15.66
C SER A 8 -82.18 -25.44 -16.09
N ALA A 9 -81.08 -24.72 -16.32
CA ALA A 9 -81.08 -23.55 -17.19
C ALA A 9 -79.73 -23.39 -17.93
N ARG A 10 -79.73 -23.94 -19.15
CA ARG A 10 -79.24 -23.39 -20.44
C ARG A 10 -78.04 -22.41 -20.44
N SER A 11 -76.93 -22.89 -21.02
CA SER A 11 -75.86 -22.09 -21.63
C SER A 11 -76.13 -21.96 -23.13
N THR A 12 -76.01 -20.75 -23.68
CA THR A 12 -76.05 -20.43 -25.12
C THR A 12 -74.68 -20.00 -25.62
N ARG A 13 -74.31 -20.59 -26.76
CA ARG A 13 -73.10 -20.44 -27.59
C ARG A 13 -72.78 -19.00 -28.01
N SER A 14 -71.48 -18.71 -28.17
CA SER A 14 -70.98 -17.94 -29.30
C SER A 14 -69.57 -18.38 -29.73
N THR A 15 -69.49 -18.65 -31.02
CA THR A 15 -68.45 -18.97 -32.03
C THR A 15 -66.97 -18.58 -31.84
N ALA A 16 -66.10 -19.39 -32.47
CA ALA A 16 -64.65 -19.30 -32.59
C ALA A 16 -64.13 -18.55 -33.84
N LYS A 17 -62.89 -18.01 -33.77
CA LYS A 17 -61.89 -17.92 -34.85
C LYS A 17 -60.46 -17.69 -34.27
N PRO A 18 -59.36 -17.97 -35.00
CA PRO A 18 -58.18 -18.65 -34.45
C PRO A 18 -56.86 -17.85 -34.50
N THR A 19 -55.91 -18.29 -33.65
CA THR A 19 -54.43 -18.26 -33.76
C THR A 19 -53.74 -17.01 -34.32
N ALA A 20 -53.03 -16.29 -33.44
CA ALA A 20 -51.87 -15.46 -33.80
C ALA A 20 -50.66 -15.93 -32.96
N ARG A 21 -49.52 -15.94 -33.66
CA ARG A 21 -48.25 -16.61 -33.35
C ARG A 21 -47.51 -16.02 -32.14
N ASP A 22 -46.70 -16.88 -31.52
CA ASP A 22 -45.62 -16.54 -30.59
C ASP A 22 -44.85 -15.29 -31.06
N SER A 23 -44.87 -14.25 -30.23
CA SER A 23 -43.90 -13.17 -30.29
C SER A 23 -42.95 -13.35 -29.10
N VAL A 24 -41.71 -13.71 -29.44
CA VAL A 24 -40.57 -13.71 -28.51
C VAL A 24 -40.42 -12.28 -27.97
N PRO A 25 -40.36 -12.05 -26.65
CA PRO A 25 -40.11 -10.71 -26.14
C PRO A 25 -38.70 -10.28 -26.53
N GLU A 26 -38.65 -9.28 -27.41
CA GLU A 26 -37.44 -8.58 -27.81
C GLU A 26 -36.79 -7.96 -26.57
N LYS A 27 -35.56 -8.39 -26.25
CA LYS A 27 -34.79 -7.82 -25.13
C LYS A 27 -34.47 -6.37 -25.46
N GLU A 28 -35.16 -5.44 -24.80
CA GLU A 28 -34.84 -4.03 -24.85
C GLU A 28 -33.34 -3.82 -24.49
N PRO A 29 -32.62 -2.97 -25.23
CA PRO A 29 -31.24 -2.67 -24.92
C PRO A 29 -31.17 -1.99 -23.57
N VAL A 30 -30.37 -2.54 -22.65
CA VAL A 30 -30.12 -2.00 -21.31
C VAL A 30 -29.60 -0.56 -21.47
N LYS A 31 -30.49 0.43 -21.37
CA LYS A 31 -30.11 1.83 -21.22
C LYS A 31 -29.51 1.96 -19.83
N ILE A 32 -28.19 2.02 -19.77
CA ILE A 32 -27.47 2.25 -18.52
C ILE A 32 -27.72 3.70 -18.15
N ASP A 33 -28.73 3.95 -17.32
CA ASP A 33 -28.94 5.25 -16.69
C ASP A 33 -27.79 5.47 -15.69
N PRO A 34 -26.98 6.54 -15.84
CA PRO A 34 -25.89 6.86 -14.92
C PRO A 34 -26.33 6.91 -13.45
N ILE A 35 -27.58 7.30 -13.20
CA ILE A 35 -28.17 7.40 -11.86
C ILE A 35 -28.43 6.01 -11.27
N GLU A 36 -28.90 5.06 -12.08
CA GLU A 36 -29.12 3.68 -11.65
C GLU A 36 -27.78 2.97 -11.39
N GLY A 37 -26.76 3.25 -12.20
CA GLY A 37 -25.40 2.78 -11.97
C GLY A 37 -24.82 3.27 -10.63
N LEU A 38 -24.96 4.57 -10.33
CA LEU A 38 -24.52 5.16 -9.07
C LEU A 38 -25.30 4.58 -7.88
N ALA A 39 -26.62 4.40 -8.00
CA ALA A 39 -27.44 3.82 -6.95
C ALA A 39 -27.01 2.38 -6.60
N ARG A 40 -26.67 1.54 -7.60
CA ARG A 40 -26.18 0.18 -7.36
C ARG A 40 -24.81 0.15 -6.68
N ILE A 41 -23.92 1.09 -7.00
CA ILE A 41 -22.62 1.24 -6.31
C ILE A 41 -22.85 1.64 -4.85
N LEU A 42 -23.74 2.61 -4.61
CA LEU A 42 -24.08 3.04 -3.25
C LEU A 42 -24.74 1.92 -2.43
N MET A 43 -25.59 1.10 -3.04
CA MET A 43 -26.18 -0.07 -2.37
C MET A 43 -25.15 -1.17 -2.06
N THR A 44 -24.06 -1.22 -2.83
CA THR A 44 -22.96 -2.17 -2.60
C THR A 44 -22.08 -1.74 -1.43
N LEU A 45 -21.88 -0.44 -1.24
CA LEU A 45 -21.05 0.08 -0.17
C LEU A 45 -21.76 -0.04 1.19
N ARG A 46 -21.22 -0.84 2.11
CA ARG A 46 -21.73 -0.95 3.48
C ARG A 46 -21.09 0.07 4.41
N THR A 47 -19.76 0.10 4.45
CA THR A 47 -18.99 0.99 5.32
C THR A 47 -17.68 1.40 4.67
N GLY A 48 -17.21 2.60 4.96
CA GLY A 48 -15.90 3.09 4.56
C GLY A 48 -15.29 3.87 5.72
N THR A 49 -14.07 3.54 6.11
CA THR A 49 -13.32 4.22 7.17
C THR A 49 -11.94 4.57 6.66
N ILE A 50 -11.56 5.84 6.78
CA ILE A 50 -10.21 6.32 6.50
C ILE A 50 -9.70 6.90 7.81
N THR A 51 -8.56 6.38 8.26
CA THR A 51 -7.87 6.84 9.45
C THR A 51 -6.53 7.41 9.03
N TYR A 52 -6.33 8.69 9.31
CA TYR A 52 -5.06 9.39 9.18
C TYR A 52 -4.53 9.65 10.58
N SER A 53 -3.30 9.21 10.86
CA SER A 53 -2.62 9.45 12.13
C SER A 53 -1.22 9.97 11.85
N GLN A 54 -0.89 11.10 12.47
CA GLN A 54 0.43 11.69 12.42
C GLN A 54 0.92 11.89 13.84
N ASN A 55 2.02 11.24 14.18
CA ASN A 55 2.71 11.41 15.46
C ASN A 55 4.03 12.12 15.19
N SER A 56 4.23 13.28 15.81
CA SER A 56 5.42 14.08 15.63
C SER A 56 5.99 14.52 16.97
N GLY A 57 7.31 14.67 17.02
CA GLY A 57 8.03 15.07 18.23
C GLY A 57 9.27 15.86 17.87
N MET A 58 9.59 16.85 18.69
CA MET A 58 10.76 17.71 18.49
C MET A 58 11.47 17.91 19.83
N LEU A 59 12.79 17.70 19.82
CA LEU A 59 13.67 17.96 20.95
C LEU A 59 14.76 18.91 20.50
N LEU A 60 14.78 20.12 21.07
CA LEU A 60 15.81 21.13 20.84
C LEU A 60 16.58 21.40 22.14
N PRO A 61 17.79 20.84 22.29
CA PRO A 61 18.66 21.14 23.42
C PRO A 61 19.20 22.58 23.39
N GLY A 62 19.65 23.07 24.54
CA GLY A 62 20.28 24.39 24.65
C GLY A 62 19.31 25.56 24.81
N TYR A 63 18.04 25.30 25.13
CA TYR A 63 17.09 26.34 25.51
C TYR A 63 17.52 27.05 26.81
N SER A 64 17.67 28.37 26.77
CA SER A 64 18.30 29.18 27.84
C SER A 64 17.32 30.02 28.66
N ARG A 65 16.03 29.99 28.33
CA ARG A 65 15.00 30.85 28.95
C ARG A 65 14.33 30.14 30.12
N SER A 66 13.80 30.92 31.06
CA SER A 66 12.98 30.40 32.16
C SER A 66 11.65 29.86 31.64
N THR A 67 11.06 28.90 32.35
CA THR A 67 9.75 28.35 32.00
C THR A 67 8.80 28.59 33.16
N ASN A 68 7.76 29.39 32.96
CA ASN A 68 6.71 29.61 33.97
C ASN A 68 5.63 28.51 33.91
N ILE A 69 4.59 28.60 34.75
CA ILE A 69 3.53 27.58 34.92
C ILE A 69 2.87 27.14 33.58
N ILE A 70 2.81 28.03 32.59
CA ILE A 70 2.17 27.77 31.28
C ILE A 70 3.18 27.19 30.26
N GLY A 71 4.43 26.93 30.65
CA GLY A 71 5.45 26.38 29.75
C GLY A 71 6.18 27.43 28.91
N MET A 72 6.08 28.71 29.28
CA MET A 72 6.44 29.86 28.44
C MET A 72 7.15 30.95 29.26
N ASP A 73 8.15 31.61 28.68
CA ASP A 73 8.85 32.80 29.23
C ASP A 73 8.20 34.06 28.65
N ASP A 74 7.55 34.86 29.50
CA ASP A 74 6.92 36.14 29.15
C ASP A 74 6.06 36.12 27.85
N PHE A 75 5.34 35.00 27.62
CA PHE A 75 4.56 34.73 26.39
C PHE A 75 5.34 34.74 25.06
N GLY A 76 6.67 34.87 25.10
CA GLY A 76 7.54 34.99 23.94
C GLY A 76 8.26 33.69 23.55
N ALA A 77 8.89 33.00 24.51
CA ALA A 77 9.71 31.81 24.27
C ALA A 77 9.11 30.56 24.97
N PRO A 78 9.16 29.34 24.40
CA PRO A 78 9.40 28.98 23.01
C PRO A 78 8.23 29.37 22.07
N GLY A 79 7.22 30.07 22.61
CA GLY A 79 6.04 30.52 21.91
C GLY A 79 4.88 29.53 22.01
N PHE A 80 3.65 30.05 21.93
CA PHE A 80 2.43 29.26 22.06
C PHE A 80 2.34 28.13 21.03
N GLY A 81 2.85 28.36 19.82
CA GLY A 81 2.91 27.34 18.78
C GLY A 81 3.70 26.10 19.22
N PHE A 82 4.88 26.28 19.80
CA PHE A 82 5.68 25.14 20.25
C PHE A 82 5.00 24.37 21.39
N ILE A 83 4.41 25.07 22.36
CA ILE A 83 3.70 24.47 23.51
C ILE A 83 2.44 23.72 23.08
N THR A 84 1.72 24.24 22.08
CA THR A 84 0.58 23.55 21.47
C THR A 84 0.98 22.42 20.51
N GLY A 85 2.27 22.15 20.34
CA GLY A 85 2.79 21.04 19.55
C GLY A 85 2.99 21.36 18.07
N GLN A 86 3.08 22.63 17.67
CA GLN A 86 3.37 23.03 16.30
C GLN A 86 4.75 22.53 15.86
N GLN A 87 4.77 21.71 14.83
CA GLN A 87 5.97 21.09 14.29
C GLN A 87 6.58 21.91 13.15
N ASN A 88 7.75 21.48 12.69
CA ASN A 88 8.45 22.05 11.53
C ASN A 88 7.82 21.66 10.18
N HIS A 89 7.12 20.53 10.15
CA HIS A 89 6.45 20.03 8.96
C HIS A 89 4.95 20.30 9.02
N ASP A 90 4.34 20.56 7.87
CA ASP A 90 2.89 20.62 7.75
C ASP A 90 2.24 19.23 7.65
N LEU A 91 0.95 19.20 7.33
CA LEU A 91 0.19 17.97 7.11
C LEU A 91 0.57 17.24 5.82
N SER A 92 1.11 17.95 4.83
CA SER A 92 1.60 17.34 3.58
C SER A 92 3.01 16.75 3.73
N GLY A 93 3.71 17.16 4.79
CA GLY A 93 5.06 16.75 5.12
C GLY A 93 6.15 17.67 4.63
N GLU A 94 5.80 18.79 4.01
CA GLU A 94 6.73 19.80 3.59
C GLU A 94 7.28 20.56 4.80
N LEU A 95 8.56 20.92 4.74
CA LEU A 95 9.20 21.72 5.77
C LEU A 95 8.71 23.17 5.63
N VAL A 96 7.79 23.57 6.51
CA VAL A 96 7.21 24.93 6.49
C VAL A 96 7.95 25.87 7.44
N ARG A 97 8.64 25.33 8.44
CA ARG A 97 9.40 26.12 9.40
C ARG A 97 10.61 25.34 9.90
N ASP A 98 11.65 26.06 10.29
CA ASP A 98 12.70 25.54 11.14
C ASP A 98 12.65 26.24 12.51
N PHE A 99 12.07 25.57 13.50
CA PHE A 99 11.99 26.09 14.87
C PHE A 99 13.37 26.36 15.48
N ALA A 100 14.39 25.55 15.16
CA ALA A 100 15.72 25.72 15.73
C ALA A 100 16.36 27.04 15.27
N THR A 101 16.27 27.35 13.97
CA THR A 101 16.74 28.63 13.43
C THR A 101 15.93 29.82 13.97
N SER A 102 14.63 29.64 14.17
CA SER A 102 13.76 30.70 14.70
C SER A 102 14.08 30.99 16.19
N ALA A 103 14.30 29.94 16.98
CA ALA A 103 14.72 30.06 18.39
C ALA A 103 16.11 30.68 18.53
N ALA A 104 17.03 30.35 17.62
CA ALA A 104 18.35 30.98 17.52
C ALA A 104 18.24 32.48 17.21
N ALA A 105 17.43 32.86 16.21
CA ALA A 105 17.21 34.25 15.81
C ALA A 105 16.62 35.11 16.94
N ASN A 106 15.71 34.54 17.74
CA ASN A 106 15.12 35.19 18.90
C ASN A 106 16.01 35.18 20.16
N GLY A 107 17.22 34.60 20.08
CA GLY A 107 18.14 34.54 21.22
C GLY A 107 17.60 33.72 22.39
N TRP A 108 16.92 32.60 22.10
CA TRP A 108 16.41 31.67 23.12
C TRP A 108 17.36 30.52 23.45
N LEU A 109 18.48 30.44 22.73
CA LEU A 109 19.43 29.35 22.83
C LEU A 109 20.76 29.83 23.41
N VAL A 110 21.44 28.93 24.12
CA VAL A 110 22.80 29.16 24.63
C VAL A 110 23.81 29.20 23.49
N ARG A 111 24.70 30.19 23.51
CA ARG A 111 25.80 30.31 22.55
C ARG A 111 27.00 29.50 23.02
N THR A 112 26.92 28.17 22.91
CA THR A 112 28.06 27.29 23.21
C THR A 112 28.25 26.23 22.12
N PRO A 113 29.50 25.92 21.75
CA PRO A 113 29.82 24.81 20.84
C PRO A 113 29.69 23.44 21.52
N SER A 114 29.57 23.40 22.86
CA SER A 114 29.63 22.17 23.67
C SER A 114 28.26 21.55 23.94
N ILE A 115 27.38 21.49 22.93
CA ILE A 115 26.10 20.78 23.01
C ILE A 115 26.27 19.38 22.40
N PHE A 116 26.23 18.36 23.24
CA PHE A 116 26.38 16.95 22.82
C PHE A 116 25.05 16.23 22.57
N ASN A 117 23.92 16.81 23.00
CA ASN A 117 22.61 16.27 22.69
C ASN A 117 22.18 16.76 21.31
N PRO A 118 21.80 15.86 20.38
CA PRO A 118 21.36 16.29 19.06
C PRO A 118 19.98 16.96 19.13
N TYR A 119 19.78 17.93 18.25
CA TYR A 119 18.45 18.36 17.84
C TYR A 119 17.80 17.21 17.07
N THR A 120 16.62 16.77 17.52
CA THR A 120 15.90 15.65 16.88
C THR A 120 14.48 16.03 16.54
N ASN A 121 14.04 15.63 15.35
CA ASN A 121 12.66 15.73 14.90
C ASN A 121 12.20 14.35 14.42
N THR A 122 11.16 13.82 15.03
CA THR A 122 10.59 12.51 14.73
C THR A 122 9.21 12.71 14.13
N ARG A 123 8.89 12.02 13.03
CA ARG A 123 7.58 12.05 12.39
C ARG A 123 7.19 10.65 11.95
N THR A 124 6.03 10.20 12.38
CA THR A 124 5.40 8.96 11.91
C THR A 124 4.03 9.29 11.35
N GLU A 125 3.82 9.03 10.07
CA GLU A 125 2.54 9.18 9.39
C GLU A 125 2.01 7.81 9.03
N THR A 126 0.77 7.53 9.39
CA THR A 126 0.08 6.28 9.09
C THR A 126 -1.30 6.57 8.50
N ILE A 127 -1.54 6.02 7.32
CA ILE A 127 -2.80 6.05 6.61
C ILE A 127 -3.34 4.63 6.58
N ASN A 128 -4.56 4.45 7.07
CA ASN A 128 -5.29 3.19 6.96
C ASN A 128 -6.65 3.47 6.33
N ALA A 129 -6.93 2.83 5.20
CA ALA A 129 -8.23 2.85 4.55
C ALA A 129 -8.84 1.46 4.61
N ARG A 130 -10.14 1.38 4.94
CA ARG A 130 -10.92 0.15 4.91
C ARG A 130 -12.28 0.43 4.28
N VAL A 131 -12.69 -0.43 3.36
CA VAL A 131 -13.98 -0.36 2.68
C VAL A 131 -14.63 -1.74 2.73
N SER A 132 -15.88 -1.81 3.18
CA SER A 132 -16.68 -3.04 3.16
C SER A 132 -17.76 -2.93 2.09
N LEU A 133 -17.78 -3.90 1.19
CA LEU A 133 -18.69 -3.99 0.05
C LEU A 133 -19.52 -5.27 0.16
N GLU A 134 -20.81 -5.17 -0.15
CA GLU A 134 -21.71 -6.31 -0.39
C GLU A 134 -22.44 -6.13 -1.73
N PRO A 135 -21.84 -6.55 -2.86
CA PRO A 135 -22.45 -6.36 -4.17
C PRO A 135 -23.74 -7.17 -4.37
N PHE A 136 -23.87 -8.30 -3.69
CA PHE A 136 -25.08 -9.10 -3.64
C PHE A 136 -25.15 -9.93 -2.36
N LYS A 137 -26.37 -10.34 -1.99
CA LYS A 137 -26.66 -10.97 -0.70
C LYS A 137 -25.79 -12.20 -0.45
N GLY A 138 -24.95 -12.10 0.58
CA GLY A 138 -24.06 -13.17 1.03
C GLY A 138 -22.63 -13.08 0.51
N MET A 139 -22.30 -12.09 -0.34
CA MET A 139 -20.92 -11.79 -0.73
C MET A 139 -20.41 -10.57 0.04
N ARG A 140 -19.40 -10.77 0.88
CA ARG A 140 -18.69 -9.71 1.60
C ARG A 140 -17.30 -9.55 1.02
N ILE A 141 -16.93 -8.32 0.67
CA ILE A 141 -15.59 -7.95 0.23
C ILE A 141 -15.11 -6.84 1.15
N GLU A 142 -14.02 -7.10 1.87
CA GLU A 142 -13.31 -6.07 2.63
C GLU A 142 -12.06 -5.68 1.88
N LEU A 143 -11.96 -4.42 1.48
CA LEU A 143 -10.76 -3.84 0.89
C LEU A 143 -10.02 -3.06 1.97
N THR A 144 -8.72 -3.28 2.10
CA THR A 144 -7.86 -2.55 3.03
C THR A 144 -6.65 -1.98 2.30
N ALA A 145 -6.22 -0.79 2.66
CA ALA A 145 -4.98 -0.22 2.13
C ALA A 145 -4.27 0.54 3.26
N ASN A 146 -2.95 0.40 3.34
CA ASN A 146 -2.17 1.00 4.41
C ASN A 146 -0.88 1.63 3.87
N ARG A 147 -0.46 2.74 4.49
CA ARG A 147 0.84 3.36 4.24
C ARG A 147 1.35 3.96 5.54
N THR A 148 2.57 3.62 5.89
CA THR A 148 3.26 4.14 7.06
C THR A 148 4.64 4.63 6.63
N ILE A 149 4.97 5.86 7.02
CA ILE A 149 6.32 6.42 6.89
C ILE A 149 6.76 6.92 8.25
N ALA A 150 7.93 6.48 8.70
CA ALA A 150 8.55 6.94 9.93
C ALA A 150 9.90 7.55 9.58
N GLU A 151 10.08 8.83 9.90
CA GLU A 151 11.26 9.64 9.61
C GLU A 151 11.79 10.22 10.92
N ASN A 152 13.11 10.11 11.12
CA ASN A 152 13.83 10.70 12.22
C ASN A 152 14.96 11.54 11.65
N ARG A 153 14.89 12.85 11.88
CA ARG A 153 15.95 13.79 11.54
C ARG A 153 16.72 14.14 12.79
N SER A 154 18.04 14.12 12.69
CA SER A 154 18.96 14.45 13.78
C SER A 154 20.10 15.32 13.26
N SER A 155 20.43 16.38 13.98
CA SER A 155 21.61 17.20 13.74
C SER A 155 22.15 17.74 15.05
N PHE A 156 23.43 18.11 15.09
CA PHE A 156 23.97 18.87 16.21
C PHE A 156 23.76 20.36 15.93
N PHE A 157 22.69 20.93 16.49
CA PHE A 157 22.40 22.35 16.35
C PHE A 157 23.12 23.13 17.45
N ARG A 158 24.19 23.85 17.10
CA ARG A 158 25.08 24.50 18.08
C ARG A 158 25.69 25.79 17.53
N TRP A 159 26.19 26.63 18.44
CA TRP A 159 26.88 27.86 18.08
C TRP A 159 28.28 27.54 17.56
N ASN A 160 28.59 28.04 16.37
CA ASN A 160 29.91 28.01 15.78
C ASN A 160 30.60 29.37 16.01
N GLU A 161 31.73 29.36 16.73
CA GLU A 161 32.47 30.57 17.09
C GLU A 161 33.15 31.22 15.88
N ASP A 162 33.58 30.44 14.89
CA ASP A 162 34.24 30.98 13.69
C ASP A 162 33.23 31.70 12.79
N GLN A 163 32.04 31.13 12.63
CA GLN A 163 30.98 31.68 11.78
C GLN A 163 30.07 32.68 12.50
N GLN A 164 30.20 32.82 13.83
CA GLN A 164 29.32 33.62 14.67
C GLN A 164 27.83 33.34 14.40
N ALA A 165 27.49 32.07 14.18
CA ALA A 165 26.16 31.62 13.79
C ALA A 165 25.85 30.23 14.36
N TYR A 166 24.57 29.90 14.47
CA TYR A 166 24.14 28.52 14.75
C TYR A 166 24.23 27.68 13.48
N VAL A 167 24.83 26.50 13.58
CA VAL A 167 25.00 25.57 12.47
C VAL A 167 24.34 24.23 12.79
N ASN A 168 23.92 23.53 11.74
CA ASN A 168 23.49 22.14 11.82
C ASN A 168 24.67 21.25 11.45
N ASP A 169 25.40 20.74 12.44
CA ASP A 169 26.51 19.83 12.20
C ASP A 169 26.01 18.40 12.01
N SER A 170 26.56 17.73 10.99
CA SER A 170 26.27 16.33 10.64
C SER A 170 24.76 16.01 10.57
N PRO A 171 23.98 16.74 9.76
CA PRO A 171 22.57 16.44 9.61
C PRO A 171 22.40 15.06 8.99
N ARG A 172 21.56 14.25 9.63
CA ARG A 172 21.18 12.91 9.16
C ARG A 172 19.70 12.74 9.28
N GLU A 173 19.13 12.06 8.30
CA GLU A 173 17.74 11.63 8.34
C GLU A 173 17.68 10.14 8.06
N TYR A 174 16.92 9.41 8.86
CA TYR A 174 16.78 7.97 8.72
C TYR A 174 15.39 7.52 9.13
N GLY A 175 14.97 6.38 8.62
CA GLY A 175 13.59 5.97 8.80
C GLY A 175 13.26 4.63 8.21
N ASN A 176 11.97 4.31 8.24
CA ASN A 176 11.40 3.15 7.57
C ASN A 176 10.12 3.55 6.81
N PHE A 177 9.76 2.72 5.85
CA PHE A 177 8.59 2.95 5.00
C PHE A 177 7.89 1.62 4.73
N SER A 178 6.56 1.62 4.84
CA SER A 178 5.70 0.48 4.53
C SER A 178 4.49 0.95 3.74
N VAL A 179 4.13 0.24 2.68
CA VAL A 179 2.93 0.54 1.89
C VAL A 179 2.32 -0.75 1.35
N SER A 180 0.99 -0.83 1.37
CA SER A 180 0.29 -1.93 0.72
C SER A 180 0.51 -1.85 -0.80
N MET A 181 0.85 -2.98 -1.42
CA MET A 181 1.20 -3.07 -2.82
C MET A 181 0.49 -4.25 -3.47
N LEU A 182 0.21 -4.17 -4.78
CA LEU A 182 -0.41 -5.25 -5.52
C LEU A 182 0.65 -6.00 -6.35
N THR A 183 0.97 -7.22 -5.94
CA THR A 183 1.89 -8.16 -6.59
C THR A 183 1.21 -9.44 -7.08
N TRP A 184 -0.12 -9.54 -6.91
CA TRP A 184 -0.95 -10.63 -7.39
C TRP A 184 -0.67 -11.08 -8.84
N PRO A 185 -0.46 -10.18 -9.82
CA PRO A 185 -0.21 -10.59 -11.22
C PRO A 185 0.99 -11.54 -11.37
N THR A 186 2.01 -11.41 -10.52
CA THR A 186 3.24 -12.21 -10.58
C THR A 186 3.27 -13.35 -9.57
N ALA A 187 2.27 -13.46 -8.70
CA ALA A 187 2.28 -14.39 -7.58
C ALA A 187 2.27 -15.87 -7.99
N PHE A 188 1.81 -16.16 -9.21
CA PHE A 188 1.68 -17.52 -9.75
C PHE A 188 2.78 -17.90 -10.75
N SER A 189 3.80 -17.05 -10.91
CA SER A 189 4.96 -17.36 -11.73
C SER A 189 5.66 -18.64 -11.27
N SER A 190 6.12 -19.44 -12.23
CA SER A 190 6.89 -20.67 -12.02
C SER A 190 8.36 -20.40 -12.19
N ASP A 191 9.18 -21.14 -11.46
CA ASP A 191 10.62 -21.12 -11.62
C ASP A 191 11.03 -22.16 -12.67
N ASP A 192 12.12 -21.91 -13.38
CA ASP A 192 12.73 -22.85 -14.31
C ASP A 192 13.61 -23.90 -13.58
N GLU A 193 14.31 -24.73 -14.35
CA GLU A 193 15.21 -25.77 -13.82
C GLU A 193 16.40 -25.21 -13.02
N ASN A 194 16.75 -23.94 -13.21
CA ASN A 194 17.84 -23.23 -12.52
C ASN A 194 17.33 -22.34 -11.38
N PHE A 195 16.05 -22.45 -11.00
CA PHE A 195 15.40 -21.59 -10.01
C PHE A 195 15.34 -20.10 -10.43
N VAL A 196 15.42 -19.82 -11.73
CA VAL A 196 15.22 -18.50 -12.32
C VAL A 196 13.76 -18.34 -12.70
N ASN A 197 13.17 -17.21 -12.35
CA ASN A 197 11.80 -16.87 -12.67
C ASN A 197 11.77 -15.84 -13.81
N ASN A 198 10.81 -15.95 -14.73
CA ASN A 198 10.53 -14.92 -15.74
C ASN A 198 10.35 -13.52 -15.13
N VAL A 199 9.78 -13.43 -13.92
CA VAL A 199 9.65 -12.14 -13.19
C VAL A 199 11.03 -11.56 -12.84
N PHE A 200 12.02 -12.39 -12.53
CA PHE A 200 13.38 -11.94 -12.28
C PHE A 200 14.08 -11.50 -13.58
N GLU A 201 13.85 -12.20 -14.69
CA GLU A 201 14.32 -11.77 -16.01
C GLU A 201 13.74 -10.40 -16.41
N GLU A 202 12.45 -10.16 -16.10
CA GLU A 202 11.83 -8.85 -16.27
C GLU A 202 12.52 -7.76 -15.44
N VAL A 203 13.02 -8.06 -14.23
CA VAL A 203 13.83 -7.09 -13.46
C VAL A 203 15.06 -6.69 -14.26
N LEU A 204 15.78 -7.66 -14.82
CA LEU A 204 16.99 -7.40 -15.61
C LEU A 204 16.68 -6.61 -16.88
N ALA A 205 15.59 -6.95 -17.58
CA ALA A 205 15.15 -6.26 -18.79
C ALA A 205 14.63 -4.83 -18.52
N ASN A 206 14.03 -4.58 -17.35
CA ASN A 206 13.49 -3.27 -16.99
C ASN A 206 14.59 -2.27 -16.58
N ARG A 207 15.72 -2.74 -16.05
CA ARG A 207 16.83 -1.88 -15.61
C ARG A 207 17.32 -0.85 -16.66
N PRO A 208 17.67 -1.23 -17.91
CA PRO A 208 18.12 -0.24 -18.91
C PRO A 208 17.02 0.77 -19.25
N LEU A 209 15.74 0.34 -19.28
CA LEU A 209 14.60 1.25 -19.51
C LEU A 209 14.48 2.27 -18.37
N ILE A 210 14.63 1.84 -17.12
CA ILE A 210 14.59 2.77 -15.99
C ILE A 210 15.81 3.70 -15.99
N SER A 211 17.00 3.19 -16.31
CA SER A 211 18.21 4.02 -16.47
C SER A 211 17.96 5.16 -17.47
N ALA A 212 17.32 4.87 -18.61
CA ALA A 212 16.90 5.87 -19.59
C ALA A 212 15.91 6.89 -19.03
N ARG A 213 14.92 6.45 -18.24
CA ARG A 213 13.94 7.35 -17.61
C ARG A 213 14.59 8.29 -16.59
N LEU A 214 15.52 7.80 -15.78
CA LEU A 214 16.24 8.63 -14.81
C LEU A 214 17.15 9.63 -15.51
N ALA A 215 17.81 9.21 -16.59
CA ALA A 215 18.64 10.06 -17.42
C ALA A 215 17.88 11.20 -18.10
N SER A 216 16.59 11.00 -18.47
CA SER A 216 15.79 12.06 -19.10
C SER A 216 15.65 13.33 -18.26
N GLY A 217 15.85 13.25 -16.94
CA GLY A 217 15.85 14.39 -16.02
C GLY A 217 17.24 14.93 -15.68
N ASN A 218 18.32 14.39 -16.24
CA ASN A 218 19.70 14.70 -15.87
C ASN A 218 20.54 15.04 -17.11
N THR A 219 21.01 16.28 -17.20
CA THR A 219 21.82 16.77 -18.33
C THR A 219 23.20 16.10 -18.42
N ASN A 220 23.68 15.50 -17.34
CA ASN A 220 25.00 14.85 -17.29
C ASN A 220 24.94 13.37 -17.69
N ALA A 221 23.76 12.83 -17.96
CA ALA A 221 23.57 11.41 -18.26
C ALA A 221 23.72 11.16 -19.76
N VAL A 222 24.84 10.54 -20.15
CA VAL A 222 25.11 10.11 -21.55
C VAL A 222 24.88 8.61 -21.66
N LEU A 223 24.23 8.17 -22.74
CA LEU A 223 24.05 6.75 -23.04
C LEU A 223 25.40 6.11 -23.36
N ASP A 224 25.73 5.04 -22.64
CA ASP A 224 26.84 4.17 -22.95
C ASP A 224 26.40 3.12 -24.00
N PRO A 225 26.93 3.16 -25.23
CA PRO A 225 26.56 2.23 -26.29
C PRO A 225 27.00 0.79 -26.04
N GLU A 226 27.97 0.53 -25.14
CA GLU A 226 28.45 -0.83 -24.85
C GLU A 226 27.55 -1.55 -23.86
N THR A 227 27.10 -0.85 -22.82
CA THR A 227 26.31 -1.43 -21.72
C THR A 227 24.82 -1.21 -21.87
N GLY A 228 24.39 -0.22 -22.67
CA GLY A 228 22.99 0.19 -22.80
C GLY A 228 22.43 0.94 -21.58
N TYR A 229 23.30 1.34 -20.65
CA TYR A 229 22.97 2.15 -19.48
C TYR A 229 23.39 3.60 -19.67
N TYR A 230 22.77 4.51 -18.94
CA TYR A 230 23.17 5.91 -18.91
C TYR A 230 24.20 6.13 -17.82
N THR A 231 25.16 7.03 -18.09
CA THR A 231 26.22 7.45 -17.16
C THR A 231 25.61 7.88 -15.83
N GLY A 232 26.14 7.34 -14.72
CA GLY A 232 25.62 7.59 -13.38
C GLY A 232 24.39 6.75 -12.98
N TYR A 233 23.72 6.10 -13.93
CA TYR A 233 22.58 5.21 -13.71
C TYR A 233 22.88 3.80 -14.21
N GLY A 234 23.94 3.20 -13.66
CA GLY A 234 24.39 1.88 -14.03
C GLY A 234 23.49 0.74 -13.54
N PRO A 235 23.83 -0.51 -13.90
CA PRO A 235 23.05 -1.71 -13.59
C PRO A 235 22.89 -2.01 -12.10
N THR A 236 23.78 -1.47 -11.27
CA THR A 236 23.82 -1.64 -9.81
C THR A 236 23.35 -0.40 -9.05
N ASN A 237 22.96 0.68 -9.74
CA ASN A 237 22.44 1.86 -9.06
C ASN A 237 21.11 1.51 -8.36
N GLN A 238 20.99 1.82 -7.06
CA GLN A 238 19.75 1.58 -6.32
C GLN A 238 18.53 2.27 -6.94
N ASP A 239 18.70 3.47 -7.48
CA ASP A 239 17.61 4.24 -8.07
C ASP A 239 17.14 3.61 -9.39
N VAL A 240 17.96 2.75 -10.01
CA VAL A 240 17.60 1.93 -11.19
C VAL A 240 16.98 0.60 -10.74
N VAL A 241 17.63 -0.11 -9.82
CA VAL A 241 17.27 -1.47 -9.42
C VAL A 241 15.92 -1.50 -8.68
N ILE A 242 15.65 -0.54 -7.79
CA ILE A 242 14.42 -0.50 -7.00
C ILE A 242 13.18 -0.38 -7.88
N PRO A 243 13.04 0.65 -8.74
CA PRO A 243 11.90 0.75 -9.65
C PRO A 243 11.83 -0.38 -10.69
N ALA A 244 12.96 -0.94 -11.14
CA ALA A 244 12.94 -2.12 -12.02
C ALA A 244 12.34 -3.35 -11.31
N PHE A 245 12.72 -3.56 -10.05
CA PHE A 245 12.15 -4.58 -9.16
C PHE A 245 10.65 -4.33 -8.93
N LEU A 246 10.25 -3.10 -8.64
CA LEU A 246 8.85 -2.73 -8.47
C LEU A 246 8.03 -2.96 -9.74
N ALA A 247 8.56 -2.61 -10.91
CA ALA A 247 7.90 -2.81 -12.20
C ALA A 247 7.62 -4.29 -12.44
N ALA A 248 8.65 -5.12 -12.37
CA ALA A 248 8.55 -6.56 -12.60
C ALA A 248 7.57 -7.22 -11.61
N TYR A 249 7.79 -7.06 -10.30
CA TYR A 249 6.98 -7.77 -9.31
C TYR A 249 5.53 -7.27 -9.18
N THR A 250 5.24 -6.03 -9.60
CA THR A 250 3.86 -5.53 -9.71
C THR A 250 3.20 -5.83 -11.06
N GLY A 251 3.94 -6.36 -12.04
CA GLY A 251 3.47 -6.56 -13.42
C GLY A 251 3.16 -5.26 -14.16
N LYS A 252 3.80 -4.15 -13.78
CA LYS A 252 3.62 -2.83 -14.41
C LYS A 252 4.76 -2.59 -15.39
N SER A 253 4.48 -1.91 -16.49
CA SER A 253 5.53 -1.46 -17.43
C SER A 253 6.53 -0.53 -16.73
N ALA A 254 7.81 -0.73 -17.05
CA ALA A 254 8.91 0.11 -16.59
C ALA A 254 8.75 1.59 -16.95
N ASP A 255 7.97 1.93 -17.99
CA ASP A 255 7.71 3.32 -18.40
C ASP A 255 6.75 4.06 -17.46
N LYS A 256 5.90 3.31 -16.76
CA LYS A 256 4.80 3.85 -15.95
C LYS A 256 5.05 3.76 -14.45
N VAL A 257 5.98 2.93 -14.00
CA VAL A 257 6.29 2.79 -12.57
C VAL A 257 6.82 4.10 -11.99
N LYS A 258 6.54 4.37 -10.72
CA LYS A 258 7.12 5.49 -10.00
C LYS A 258 8.60 5.20 -9.73
N LEU A 259 9.47 6.14 -10.04
CA LEU A 259 10.92 6.01 -9.83
C LEU A 259 11.28 6.11 -8.34
N ASN A 260 10.59 6.98 -7.60
CA ASN A 260 10.78 7.12 -6.16
C ASN A 260 9.83 6.17 -5.40
N PRO A 261 10.35 5.21 -4.60
CA PRO A 261 9.54 4.25 -3.85
C PRO A 261 8.72 4.89 -2.71
N PHE A 262 9.15 6.01 -2.14
CA PHE A 262 8.44 6.70 -1.05
C PHE A 262 7.14 7.39 -1.52
N LYS A 263 6.99 7.57 -2.85
CA LYS A 263 5.81 8.14 -3.51
C LYS A 263 4.81 7.07 -3.98
N LEU A 264 4.99 5.81 -3.57
CA LEU A 264 4.05 4.74 -3.87
C LEU A 264 2.69 5.02 -3.20
N THR A 265 1.63 4.85 -4.00
CA THR A 265 0.25 4.94 -3.53
C THR A 265 -0.19 3.59 -2.95
N PRO A 266 -0.85 3.57 -1.77
CA PRO A 266 -1.40 2.35 -1.20
C PRO A 266 -2.31 1.61 -2.19
N ALA A 267 -2.02 0.34 -2.46
CA ALA A 267 -2.87 -0.54 -3.25
C ALA A 267 -3.85 -1.31 -2.33
N PRO A 268 -5.03 -1.71 -2.83
CA PRO A 268 -5.98 -2.47 -2.04
C PRO A 268 -5.52 -3.92 -1.87
N ASN A 269 -5.51 -4.36 -0.62
CA ASN A 269 -5.59 -5.75 -0.19
C ASN A 269 -7.07 -6.14 -0.05
N TRP A 270 -7.41 -7.42 -0.17
CA TRP A 270 -8.80 -7.85 -0.10
C TRP A 270 -9.02 -9.10 0.75
N ASP A 271 -10.18 -9.15 1.38
CA ASP A 271 -10.74 -10.31 2.06
C ASP A 271 -12.16 -10.53 1.51
N ILE A 272 -12.33 -11.59 0.72
CA ILE A 272 -13.57 -11.98 0.06
C ILE A 272 -14.16 -13.18 0.78
N THR A 273 -15.43 -13.10 1.13
CA THR A 273 -16.20 -14.20 1.72
C THR A 273 -17.53 -14.32 1.01
N TYR A 274 -17.91 -15.54 0.61
CA TYR A 274 -19.20 -15.83 0.02
C TYR A 274 -19.88 -17.02 0.69
N ASP A 275 -21.05 -16.79 1.29
CA ASP A 275 -21.85 -17.82 1.99
C ASP A 275 -23.14 -18.19 1.24
N GLY A 276 -23.37 -17.58 0.07
CA GLY A 276 -24.62 -17.72 -0.67
C GLY A 276 -24.76 -19.00 -1.50
N LEU A 277 -23.72 -19.85 -1.58
CA LEU A 277 -23.74 -21.05 -2.42
C LEU A 277 -24.83 -22.05 -2.04
N THR A 278 -25.21 -22.11 -0.75
CA THR A 278 -26.27 -22.99 -0.26
C THR A 278 -27.67 -22.61 -0.74
N LYS A 279 -27.83 -21.46 -1.39
CA LYS A 279 -29.08 -21.08 -2.06
C LYS A 279 -29.30 -21.87 -3.37
N LEU A 280 -28.24 -22.46 -3.93
CA LEU A 280 -28.34 -23.31 -5.12
C LEU A 280 -28.89 -24.70 -4.73
N PRO A 281 -29.95 -25.21 -5.39
CA PRO A 281 -30.58 -26.49 -5.03
C PRO A 281 -29.62 -27.69 -5.03
N VAL A 282 -28.61 -27.69 -5.90
CA VAL A 282 -27.61 -28.76 -5.99
C VAL A 282 -26.71 -28.76 -4.75
N VAL A 283 -26.27 -27.59 -4.30
CA VAL A 283 -25.39 -27.44 -3.13
C VAL A 283 -26.17 -27.68 -1.82
N ALA A 284 -27.42 -27.19 -1.76
CA ALA A 284 -28.30 -27.31 -0.60
C ALA A 284 -28.61 -28.76 -0.18
N LYS A 285 -28.50 -29.72 -1.13
CA LYS A 285 -28.70 -31.15 -0.87
C LYS A 285 -27.58 -31.75 -0.01
N ALA A 286 -26.33 -31.37 -0.27
CA ALA A 286 -25.16 -31.89 0.42
C ALA A 286 -24.79 -31.05 1.66
N PHE A 287 -24.94 -29.72 1.57
CA PHE A 287 -24.44 -28.78 2.56
C PHE A 287 -25.57 -28.04 3.27
N ARG A 288 -25.45 -27.92 4.60
CA ARG A 288 -26.25 -27.00 5.43
C ARG A 288 -25.71 -25.58 5.32
N THR A 289 -24.39 -25.43 5.40
CA THR A 289 -23.66 -24.17 5.21
C THR A 289 -22.45 -24.44 4.33
N LEU A 290 -22.11 -23.48 3.46
CA LEU A 290 -20.91 -23.52 2.63
C LEU A 290 -20.43 -22.09 2.45
N THR A 291 -19.24 -21.80 2.95
CA THR A 291 -18.59 -20.51 2.86
C THR A 291 -17.30 -20.66 2.06
N VAL A 292 -17.15 -19.84 1.03
CA VAL A 292 -15.91 -19.71 0.25
C VAL A 292 -15.18 -18.46 0.71
N LYS A 293 -13.87 -18.57 0.95
CA LYS A 293 -13.01 -17.50 1.42
C LYS A 293 -11.82 -17.33 0.48
N ASN A 294 -11.45 -16.09 0.20
CA ASN A 294 -10.21 -15.72 -0.48
C ASN A 294 -9.66 -14.47 0.21
N SER A 295 -8.42 -14.53 0.66
CA SER A 295 -7.72 -13.42 1.30
C SER A 295 -6.42 -13.16 0.54
N TYR A 296 -6.11 -11.89 0.35
CA TYR A 296 -4.88 -11.44 -0.26
C TYR A 296 -4.37 -10.18 0.43
N ARG A 297 -3.12 -10.22 0.86
CA ARG A 297 -2.41 -9.09 1.45
C ARG A 297 -1.01 -9.02 0.87
N SER A 298 -0.57 -7.84 0.45
CA SER A 298 0.82 -7.62 0.07
C SER A 298 1.32 -6.26 0.53
N ASN A 299 2.51 -6.26 1.13
CA ASN A 299 3.13 -5.10 1.72
C ASN A 299 4.57 -4.96 1.22
N PHE A 300 4.89 -3.80 0.67
CA PHE A 300 6.23 -3.36 0.36
C PHE A 300 6.81 -2.64 1.59
N ASN A 301 7.99 -3.05 2.04
CA ASN A 301 8.68 -2.45 3.17
C ASN A 301 10.12 -2.08 2.80
N ILE A 302 10.52 -0.89 3.20
CA ILE A 302 11.92 -0.45 3.30
C ILE A 302 12.28 -0.52 4.78
N ALA A 303 13.14 -1.47 5.15
CA ALA A 303 13.48 -1.73 6.54
C ALA A 303 14.22 -0.55 7.19
N ASN A 304 15.17 0.03 6.45
CA ASN A 304 15.85 1.26 6.80
C ASN A 304 16.21 2.05 5.54
N PHE A 305 16.14 3.37 5.64
CA PHE A 305 16.81 4.30 4.75
C PHE A 305 17.55 5.34 5.58
N GLN A 306 18.61 5.92 5.01
CA GLN A 306 19.34 7.02 5.61
C GLN A 306 19.83 8.00 4.55
N THR A 307 19.94 9.29 4.86
CA THR A 307 20.57 10.28 3.97
C THR A 307 22.03 9.94 3.73
N ASN A 308 22.46 10.08 2.48
CA ASN A 308 23.86 9.90 2.13
C ASN A 308 24.64 11.20 2.34
N LEU A 309 25.70 11.16 3.16
CA LEU A 309 26.54 12.34 3.44
C LEU A 309 27.39 12.79 2.26
N LEU A 310 27.63 11.89 1.29
CA LEU A 310 28.40 12.19 0.08
C LEU A 310 27.51 12.73 -1.05
N TYR A 311 26.19 12.75 -0.86
CA TYR A 311 25.28 13.30 -1.86
C TYR A 311 25.37 14.82 -1.88
N VAL A 312 25.64 15.37 -3.07
CA VAL A 312 25.62 16.81 -3.33
C VAL A 312 24.44 17.10 -4.27
N PRO A 313 23.46 17.93 -3.87
CA PRO A 313 22.33 18.28 -4.72
C PRO A 313 22.78 18.88 -6.07
N GLY A 314 22.38 18.25 -7.17
CA GLY A 314 22.79 18.67 -8.52
C GLY A 314 24.27 18.40 -8.86
N GLY A 315 25.00 17.74 -7.97
CA GLY A 315 26.37 17.28 -8.22
C GLY A 315 26.42 16.11 -9.20
N ALA A 316 27.59 15.89 -9.78
CA ALA A 316 27.88 14.75 -10.65
C ALA A 316 28.78 13.71 -9.95
N GLU A 317 28.81 13.73 -8.62
CA GLU A 317 29.63 12.81 -7.83
C GLU A 317 29.17 11.36 -8.04
N VAL A 318 30.13 10.48 -8.29
CA VAL A 318 29.90 9.07 -8.56
C VAL A 318 30.58 8.18 -7.52
N ASP A 319 29.99 7.03 -7.27
CA ASP A 319 30.60 5.97 -6.49
C ASP A 319 31.73 5.25 -7.27
N ALA A 320 32.37 4.29 -6.63
CA ALA A 320 33.43 3.48 -7.24
C ALA A 320 32.96 2.65 -8.46
N ALA A 321 31.66 2.45 -8.63
CA ALA A 321 31.05 1.76 -9.76
C ALA A 321 30.56 2.72 -10.86
N GLY A 322 30.81 4.04 -10.72
CA GLY A 322 30.40 5.05 -11.68
C GLY A 322 28.91 5.42 -11.59
N ASN A 323 28.22 5.10 -10.49
CA ASN A 323 26.84 5.47 -10.26
C ASN A 323 26.73 6.79 -9.48
N PHE A 324 25.76 7.63 -9.80
CA PHE A 324 25.47 8.80 -8.99
C PHE A 324 25.09 8.40 -7.58
N ILE A 325 25.65 9.15 -6.63
CA ILE A 325 25.40 8.93 -5.21
C ILE A 325 23.92 9.28 -4.92
N PRO A 326 23.12 8.35 -4.38
CA PRO A 326 21.71 8.62 -4.12
C PRO A 326 21.53 9.51 -2.89
N GLU A 327 20.46 10.31 -2.87
CA GLU A 327 20.10 11.17 -1.74
C GLU A 327 19.85 10.36 -0.45
N ARG A 328 19.09 9.26 -0.57
CA ARG A 328 18.81 8.32 0.53
C ARG A 328 19.36 6.95 0.17
N GLN A 329 20.27 6.44 0.98
CA GLN A 329 20.77 5.07 0.88
C GLN A 329 19.75 4.10 1.48
N ILE A 330 19.39 3.06 0.72
CA ILE A 330 18.49 1.99 1.16
C ILE A 330 19.30 0.68 1.22
N SER A 331 19.21 -0.04 2.35
CA SER A 331 19.96 -1.30 2.51
C SER A 331 19.20 -2.50 1.95
N VAL A 332 17.95 -2.68 2.38
CA VAL A 332 17.13 -3.85 2.06
C VAL A 332 15.69 -3.41 1.84
N ILE A 333 15.10 -3.99 0.80
CA ILE A 333 13.67 -3.88 0.48
C ILE A 333 13.06 -5.26 0.61
N THR A 334 11.85 -5.33 1.15
CA THR A 334 11.09 -6.58 1.22
C THR A 334 9.69 -6.41 0.67
N VAL A 335 9.16 -7.45 0.03
CA VAL A 335 7.75 -7.57 -0.31
C VAL A 335 7.20 -8.84 0.30
N GLN A 336 6.24 -8.68 1.20
CA GLN A 336 5.58 -9.78 1.88
C GLN A 336 4.18 -9.93 1.30
N GLU A 337 3.92 -11.05 0.63
CA GLU A 337 2.65 -11.40 0.02
C GLU A 337 2.08 -12.63 0.70
N VAL A 338 0.83 -12.54 1.15
CA VAL A 338 0.15 -13.56 1.93
C VAL A 338 -1.25 -13.79 1.37
N MET A 339 -1.55 -15.05 1.09
CA MET A 339 -2.85 -15.53 0.63
C MET A 339 -3.34 -16.63 1.57
N ARG A 340 -3.94 -16.22 2.69
CA ARG A 340 -4.34 -17.13 3.78
C ARG A 340 -5.83 -16.92 4.12
N PRO A 341 -6.75 -17.66 3.47
CA PRO A 341 -6.52 -18.64 2.41
C PRO A 341 -6.51 -18.02 1.02
N LEU A 342 -5.71 -18.57 0.10
CA LEU A 342 -5.86 -18.34 -1.34
C LEU A 342 -7.19 -18.94 -1.81
N LEU A 343 -7.54 -20.12 -1.32
CA LEU A 343 -8.86 -20.70 -1.52
C LEU A 343 -9.26 -21.47 -0.27
N GLY A 344 -10.30 -20.99 0.41
CA GLY A 344 -10.83 -21.60 1.62
C GLY A 344 -12.27 -22.06 1.42
N PHE A 345 -12.57 -23.28 1.86
CA PHE A 345 -13.91 -23.85 1.94
C PHE A 345 -14.20 -24.23 3.38
N ASP A 346 -15.31 -23.71 3.90
CA ASP A 346 -15.78 -23.98 5.25
C ASP A 346 -17.25 -24.40 5.17
N ALA A 347 -17.51 -25.67 5.46
CA ALA A 347 -18.80 -26.30 5.20
C ALA A 347 -19.30 -27.07 6.41
N THR A 348 -20.60 -27.02 6.64
CA THR A 348 -21.31 -27.98 7.49
C THR A 348 -22.24 -28.81 6.62
N LEU A 349 -22.11 -30.13 6.67
CA LEU A 349 -22.96 -31.07 5.94
C LEU A 349 -24.29 -31.29 6.70
N LYS A 350 -25.26 -31.92 6.03
CA LYS A 350 -26.58 -32.24 6.61
C LYS A 350 -26.51 -33.21 7.79
N ASN A 351 -25.51 -34.08 7.81
CA ASN A 351 -25.24 -35.00 8.90
C ASN A 351 -24.40 -34.36 10.04
N SER A 352 -24.38 -33.03 10.17
CA SER A 352 -23.61 -32.31 11.19
C SER A 352 -22.08 -32.49 11.14
N LEU A 353 -21.54 -33.05 10.04
CA LEU A 353 -20.11 -33.07 9.78
C LEU A 353 -19.63 -31.66 9.38
N LEU A 354 -18.57 -31.21 10.02
CA LEU A 354 -17.82 -30.00 9.70
C LEU A 354 -16.63 -30.38 8.80
N LEU A 355 -16.48 -29.67 7.69
CA LEU A 355 -15.38 -29.83 6.76
C LEU A 355 -14.76 -28.45 6.49
N LYS A 356 -13.45 -28.36 6.66
CA LYS A 356 -12.65 -27.17 6.38
C LYS A 356 -11.50 -27.57 5.46
N VAL A 357 -11.35 -26.90 4.33
CA VAL A 357 -10.23 -27.09 3.41
C VAL A 357 -9.68 -25.71 3.05
N GLU A 358 -8.41 -25.46 3.31
CA GLU A 358 -7.73 -24.22 2.94
C GLU A 358 -6.49 -24.53 2.13
N TYR A 359 -6.32 -23.82 1.02
CA TYR A 359 -5.07 -23.71 0.31
C TYR A 359 -4.48 -22.33 0.62
N ASN A 360 -3.35 -22.33 1.31
CA ASN A 360 -2.59 -21.16 1.72
C ASN A 360 -1.37 -21.01 0.80
N ARG A 361 -1.05 -19.76 0.47
CA ARG A 361 0.19 -19.41 -0.23
C ARG A 361 0.80 -18.17 0.40
N ASP A 362 2.11 -18.13 0.49
CA ASP A 362 2.84 -16.92 0.84
C ASP A 362 4.11 -16.80 0.00
N ARG A 363 4.56 -15.56 -0.18
CA ARG A 363 5.79 -15.21 -0.88
C ARG A 363 6.46 -14.07 -0.14
N ASN A 364 7.71 -14.27 0.24
CA ASN A 364 8.56 -13.26 0.85
C ASN A 364 9.73 -12.96 -0.08
N LEU A 365 9.77 -11.76 -0.63
CA LEU A 365 10.83 -11.27 -1.49
C LEU A 365 11.72 -10.33 -0.69
N SER A 366 13.03 -10.49 -0.80
CA SER A 366 14.02 -9.59 -0.22
C SER A 366 15.05 -9.20 -1.27
N LEU A 367 15.14 -7.91 -1.57
CA LEU A 367 16.19 -7.32 -2.40
C LEU A 367 17.22 -6.65 -1.48
N SER A 368 18.44 -7.20 -1.47
CA SER A 368 19.59 -6.58 -0.82
C SER A 368 20.33 -5.71 -1.82
N LEU A 369 20.43 -4.41 -1.54
CA LEU A 369 21.17 -3.45 -2.37
C LEU A 369 22.65 -3.38 -2.01
N THR A 370 23.06 -3.98 -0.89
CA THR A 370 24.47 -4.13 -0.51
C THR A 370 25.16 -5.21 -1.33
N ASN A 371 24.46 -6.34 -1.55
CA ASN A 371 25.00 -7.50 -2.26
C ASN A 371 24.39 -7.68 -3.66
N TYR A 372 23.46 -6.81 -4.06
CA TYR A 372 22.71 -6.87 -5.32
C TYR A 372 22.05 -8.24 -5.59
N GLN A 373 21.40 -8.79 -4.57
CA GLN A 373 20.76 -10.11 -4.62
C GLN A 373 19.28 -10.02 -4.31
N VAL A 374 18.48 -10.80 -5.05
CA VAL A 374 17.06 -11.04 -4.78
C VAL A 374 16.93 -12.43 -4.18
N THR A 375 16.34 -12.52 -3.00
CA THR A 375 15.96 -13.78 -2.36
C THR A 375 14.44 -13.89 -2.37
N GLU A 376 13.93 -15.01 -2.88
CA GLU A 376 12.50 -15.30 -2.93
C GLU A 376 12.21 -16.59 -2.16
N VAL A 377 11.35 -16.49 -1.13
CA VAL A 377 10.87 -17.63 -0.36
C VAL A 377 9.39 -17.80 -0.62
N ARG A 378 8.96 -19.01 -0.99
CA ARG A 378 7.56 -19.33 -1.28
C ARG A 378 7.04 -20.43 -0.35
N GLY A 379 5.90 -20.19 0.27
CA GLY A 379 5.14 -21.16 1.05
C GLY A 379 3.92 -21.65 0.29
N LYS A 380 3.67 -22.97 0.34
CA LYS A 380 2.39 -23.59 -0.06
C LYS A 380 1.96 -24.50 1.08
N GLU A 381 0.74 -24.30 1.59
CA GLU A 381 0.21 -25.07 2.70
C GLU A 381 -1.22 -25.51 2.38
N TYR A 382 -1.52 -26.78 2.67
CA TYR A 382 -2.85 -27.35 2.55
C TYR A 382 -3.34 -27.71 3.96
N VAL A 383 -4.43 -27.08 4.39
CA VAL A 383 -5.04 -27.33 5.69
C VAL A 383 -6.34 -28.08 5.47
N VAL A 384 -6.46 -29.27 6.04
CA VAL A 384 -7.71 -30.04 6.05
C VAL A 384 -8.14 -30.23 7.50
N GLY A 385 -9.29 -29.67 7.85
CA GLY A 385 -9.94 -29.81 9.15
C GLY A 385 -11.26 -30.54 9.01
N THR A 386 -11.55 -31.42 9.96
CA THR A 386 -12.86 -32.07 10.08
C THR A 386 -13.31 -32.12 11.53
N GLY A 387 -14.60 -32.09 11.76
CA GLY A 387 -15.21 -32.23 13.09
C GLY A 387 -16.63 -32.75 12.97
N TYR A 388 -17.19 -33.25 14.07
CA TYR A 388 -18.56 -33.77 14.10
C TYR A 388 -19.27 -33.23 15.33
N ARG A 389 -20.49 -32.71 15.16
CA ARG A 389 -21.33 -32.27 16.26
C ARG A 389 -22.40 -33.33 16.54
N PHE A 390 -22.31 -33.97 17.71
CA PHE A 390 -23.27 -34.94 18.21
C PHE A 390 -24.52 -34.28 18.79
#